data_AF-A1BQP4-F1
#
_entry.id   AF-A1BQP4-F1
#
_cell.length_a   1.000
_cell.length_b   1.000
_cell.length_c   1.000
_cell.angle_alpha   90.00
_cell.angle_beta   90.00
_cell.angle_gamma   90.00
#
_symmetry.space_group_name_H-M   'P 1'
#
loop_
_entity.id
_entity.type
_entity.pdbx_description
1 polymer ?
#
loop_
_entity_poly.entity_id
_entity_poly.type
_entity_poly.pdbx_seq_one_letter_code
_entity_poly.pdbx_strand_id
1 'polypeptide(L)'
;SNLREGLSLTEYIISCYGARKGVVDTAVRTSDAGYLTRRLVEVVQHIVVRRTDCGTIRGILVSPGNRMIPERIFIQTLIGRVLADDIYMGPRCIGVRNQDIGIGLINRFITFQTQPISIRTPFTCRSASWICRLCYGRSPTHGDLVELGEAVGIIAGQSIGEPGTQLTLRTFHT
;
A
#
# COMPACT_ATOMS: atom_id res chain seq x y z
N SER A 1 -11.53 -14.73 -41.20
CA SER A 1 -10.60 -13.71 -41.74
C SER A 1 -9.63 -13.31 -40.65
N ASN A 2 -8.34 -13.30 -40.97
CA ASN A 2 -7.29 -12.77 -40.10
C ASN A 2 -6.75 -11.48 -40.72
N LEU A 3 -6.09 -10.62 -39.94
CA LEU A 3 -5.48 -9.37 -40.44
C LEU A 3 -4.50 -9.62 -41.60
N ARG A 4 -3.88 -10.81 -41.67
CA ARG A 4 -3.03 -11.24 -42.78
C ARG A 4 -3.80 -11.58 -44.06
N GLU A 5 -5.01 -12.12 -43.93
CA GLU A 5 -5.85 -12.55 -45.05
C GLU A 5 -6.78 -11.43 -45.53
N GLY A 6 -6.90 -10.35 -44.74
CA GLY A 6 -7.82 -9.24 -44.99
C GLY A 6 -9.18 -9.46 -44.33
N LEU A 7 -9.85 -8.35 -44.03
CA LEU A 7 -11.21 -8.33 -43.51
C LEU A 7 -12.17 -7.98 -44.66
N SER A 8 -13.30 -8.67 -44.73
CA SER A 8 -14.39 -8.26 -45.62
C SER A 8 -15.01 -6.92 -45.16
N LEU A 9 -15.75 -6.24 -46.04
CA LEU A 9 -16.37 -4.95 -45.73
C LEU A 9 -17.25 -5.00 -44.47
N THR A 10 -18.04 -6.07 -44.31
CA THR A 10 -18.92 -6.25 -43.15
C THR A 10 -18.12 -6.47 -41.87
N GLU A 11 -17.09 -7.31 -41.90
CA GLU A 11 -16.21 -7.57 -40.76
C GLU A 11 -15.43 -6.32 -40.33
N TYR A 12 -14.97 -5.53 -41.29
CA TYR A 12 -14.33 -4.24 -41.01
C TYR A 12 -15.28 -3.27 -40.32
N ILE A 13 -16.51 -3.12 -40.83
CA ILE A 13 -17.53 -2.24 -40.23
C ILE A 13 -17.88 -2.70 -38.80
N ILE A 14 -18.05 -4.01 -38.56
CA ILE A 14 -18.31 -4.56 -37.22
C ILE A 14 -17.13 -4.25 -36.28
N SER A 15 -15.89 -4.43 -36.75
CA SER A 15 -14.68 -4.09 -35.98
C SER A 15 -14.60 -2.60 -35.62
N CYS A 16 -14.99 -1.71 -36.54
CA CYS A 16 -15.02 -0.26 -36.29
C CYS A 16 -15.95 0.14 -35.12
N TYR A 17 -17.08 -0.55 -34.93
CA TYR A 17 -17.95 -0.27 -33.78
C TYR A 17 -17.27 -0.59 -32.46
N GLY A 18 -16.59 -1.74 -32.37
CA GLY A 18 -15.80 -2.13 -31.20
C GLY A 18 -14.66 -1.15 -30.93
N ALA A 19 -13.90 -0.79 -31.96
CA ALA A 19 -12.81 0.17 -31.86
C ALA A 19 -13.29 1.56 -31.40
N ARG A 20 -14.38 2.08 -31.97
CA ARG A 20 -14.96 3.38 -31.59
C ARG A 20 -15.41 3.38 -30.13
N LYS A 21 -16.09 2.32 -29.69
CA LYS A 21 -16.50 2.18 -28.29
C LYS A 21 -15.27 2.15 -27.37
N GLY A 22 -14.24 1.39 -27.74
CA GLY A 22 -12.99 1.34 -26.98
C GLY A 22 -12.35 2.71 -26.79
N VAL A 23 -12.19 3.49 -27.88
CA VAL A 23 -11.61 4.85 -27.80
C VAL A 23 -12.44 5.78 -26.91
N VAL A 24 -13.77 5.73 -27.02
CA VAL A 24 -14.67 6.56 -26.19
C VAL A 24 -14.59 6.15 -24.72
N ASP A 25 -14.65 4.85 -24.42
CA ASP A 25 -14.56 4.33 -23.05
C ASP A 25 -13.20 4.69 -22.42
N THR A 26 -12.11 4.60 -23.18
CA THR A 26 -10.77 5.03 -22.75
C THR A 26 -10.76 6.51 -22.38
N ALA A 27 -11.33 7.38 -23.19
CA ALA A 27 -11.36 8.82 -22.93
C ALA A 27 -12.15 9.16 -21.65
N VAL A 28 -13.37 8.63 -21.51
CA VAL A 28 -14.23 8.86 -20.33
C VAL A 28 -13.54 8.37 -19.05
N ARG A 29 -13.02 7.14 -19.09
CA ARG A 29 -12.38 6.53 -17.93
C ARG A 29 -11.07 7.20 -17.51
N THR A 30 -10.30 7.72 -18.46
CA THR A 30 -9.09 8.49 -18.15
C THR A 30 -9.45 9.74 -17.35
N SER A 31 -10.55 10.41 -17.73
CA SER A 31 -11.08 11.56 -16.97
C SER A 31 -11.48 11.17 -15.55
N ASP A 32 -12.22 10.06 -15.40
CA ASP A 32 -12.69 9.60 -14.09
C ASP A 32 -11.54 9.21 -13.15
N ALA A 33 -10.54 8.49 -13.66
CA ALA A 33 -9.37 8.10 -12.88
C ALA A 33 -8.52 9.32 -12.46
N GLY A 34 -8.36 10.31 -13.35
CA GLY A 34 -7.70 11.58 -13.03
C GLY A 34 -8.47 12.35 -11.96
N TYR A 35 -9.80 12.43 -12.07
CA TYR A 35 -10.67 13.06 -11.08
C TYR A 35 -10.57 12.39 -9.71
N LEU A 36 -10.60 11.05 -9.67
CA LEU A 36 -10.42 10.29 -8.42
C LEU A 36 -9.06 10.60 -7.79
N THR A 37 -7.99 10.56 -8.57
CA THR A 37 -6.63 10.86 -8.08
C THR A 37 -6.55 12.27 -7.49
N ARG A 38 -7.13 13.26 -8.17
CA ARG A 38 -7.22 14.64 -7.67
C ARG A 38 -7.94 14.70 -6.33
N ARG A 39 -9.11 14.08 -6.21
CA ARG A 39 -9.88 14.05 -4.95
C ARG A 39 -9.14 13.36 -3.81
N LEU A 40 -8.46 12.25 -4.11
CA LEU A 40 -7.64 11.54 -3.12
C LEU A 40 -6.56 12.48 -2.58
N VAL A 41 -5.80 13.12 -3.48
CA VAL A 41 -4.72 14.06 -3.13
C VAL A 41 -5.24 15.27 -2.33
N GLU A 42 -6.37 15.86 -2.73
CA GLU A 42 -6.98 16.99 -2.04
C GLU A 42 -7.36 16.66 -0.58
N VAL A 43 -7.80 15.42 -0.31
CA VAL A 43 -8.13 14.97 1.05
C VAL A 43 -6.88 14.72 1.88
N VAL A 44 -5.83 14.12 1.30
CA VAL A 44 -4.65 13.67 2.07
C VAL A 44 -3.50 14.68 2.10
N GLN A 45 -3.56 15.78 1.35
CA GLN A 45 -2.45 16.75 1.21
C GLN A 45 -1.92 17.33 2.53
N HIS A 46 -2.74 17.40 3.56
CA HIS A 46 -2.36 17.94 4.87
C HIS A 46 -1.65 16.91 5.76
N ILE A 47 -1.66 15.63 5.38
CA ILE A 47 -1.06 14.53 6.14
C ILE A 47 0.45 14.51 5.90
N VAL A 48 1.19 15.06 6.84
CA VAL A 48 2.65 15.17 6.84
C VAL A 48 3.23 14.53 8.10
N VAL A 49 4.45 14.02 8.04
CA VAL A 49 5.16 13.53 9.23
C VAL A 49 5.69 14.72 10.04
N ARG A 50 5.16 14.95 11.24
CA ARG A 50 5.53 16.13 12.06
C ARG A 50 6.33 15.82 13.32
N ARG A 51 6.21 14.61 13.87
CA ARG A 51 6.88 14.21 15.12
C ARG A 51 7.42 12.80 15.02
N THR A 52 8.40 12.49 15.86
CA THR A 52 8.98 11.14 15.95
C THR A 52 7.98 10.16 16.59
N ASP A 53 7.47 10.46 17.78
CA ASP A 53 6.45 9.67 18.49
C ASP A 53 5.22 10.50 18.85
N CYS A 54 4.03 9.89 18.77
CA CYS A 54 2.78 10.44 19.28
C CYS A 54 2.42 9.94 20.70
N GLY A 55 3.20 9.00 21.24
CA GLY A 55 3.02 8.41 22.57
C GLY A 55 1.87 7.41 22.67
N THR A 56 1.33 6.95 21.53
CA THR A 56 0.27 5.93 21.53
C THR A 56 0.82 4.58 22.00
N ILE A 57 0.05 3.90 22.84
CA ILE A 57 0.31 2.51 23.27
C ILE A 57 -0.50 1.55 22.40
N ARG A 58 -1.45 2.07 21.60
CA ARG A 58 -2.34 1.25 20.79
C ARG A 58 -1.63 0.74 19.54
N GLY A 59 -1.59 -0.58 19.39
CA GLY A 59 -1.16 -1.27 18.18
C GLY A 59 -2.30 -2.08 17.55
N ILE A 60 -2.05 -2.59 16.35
CA ILE A 60 -2.86 -3.63 15.72
C ILE A 60 -2.12 -4.96 15.91
N LEU A 61 -2.86 -5.98 16.34
CA LEU A 61 -2.32 -7.33 16.49
C LEU A 61 -2.35 -8.06 15.15
N VAL A 62 -1.19 -8.55 14.73
CA VAL A 62 -1.03 -9.36 13.51
C VAL A 62 -0.58 -10.76 13.93
N SER A 63 -1.46 -11.74 13.72
CA SER A 63 -1.23 -13.14 14.08
C SER A 63 -0.84 -13.96 12.86
N PRO A 64 0.21 -14.80 12.93
CA PRO A 64 0.55 -15.72 11.84
C PRO A 64 -0.45 -16.87 11.69
N GLY A 65 -1.25 -17.16 12.73
CA GLY A 65 -2.03 -18.39 12.88
C GLY A 65 -3.38 -18.49 12.15
N ASN A 66 -3.83 -17.48 11.41
CA ASN A 66 -5.02 -17.66 10.58
C ASN A 66 -4.60 -18.40 9.30
N ARG A 67 -5.08 -19.64 9.12
CA ARG A 67 -4.89 -20.49 7.92
C ARG A 67 -5.22 -19.81 6.58
N MET A 68 -5.77 -18.60 6.61
CA MET A 68 -6.08 -17.77 5.44
C MET A 68 -4.93 -16.85 4.96
N ILE A 69 -3.90 -16.57 5.76
CA ILE A 69 -2.85 -15.62 5.37
C ILE A 69 -1.56 -16.38 5.00
N PRO A 70 -1.20 -16.46 3.71
CA PRO A 70 0.12 -16.93 3.28
C PRO A 70 1.25 -16.23 4.03
N GLU A 71 2.28 -16.98 4.43
CA GLU A 71 3.47 -16.45 5.13
C GLU A 71 4.09 -15.23 4.41
N ARG A 72 4.04 -15.22 3.07
CA ARG A 72 4.51 -14.08 2.25
C ARG A 72 3.77 -12.78 2.56
N ILE A 73 2.45 -12.83 2.75
CA ILE A 73 1.63 -11.65 3.05
C ILE A 73 1.91 -11.16 4.46
N PHE A 74 2.15 -12.08 5.41
CA PHE A 74 2.56 -11.73 6.76
C PHE A 74 3.90 -10.97 6.77
N ILE A 75 4.90 -11.47 6.03
CA ILE A 75 6.21 -10.81 5.88
C ILE A 75 6.06 -9.41 5.27
N GLN A 76 5.30 -9.29 4.18
CA GLN A 76 5.07 -8.01 3.51
C GLN A 76 4.33 -7.00 4.40
N THR A 77 3.46 -7.47 5.30
CA THR A 77 2.72 -6.58 6.21
C THR A 77 3.61 -6.05 7.33
N LEU A 78 4.54 -6.88 7.83
CA LEU A 78 5.42 -6.52 8.94
C LEU A 78 6.64 -5.71 8.52
N ILE A 79 7.16 -5.93 7.31
CA ILE A 79 8.40 -5.29 6.86
C ILE A 79 8.26 -3.77 6.86
N GLY A 80 9.22 -3.10 7.52
CA GLY A 80 9.21 -1.64 7.62
C GLY A 80 8.18 -1.06 8.59
N ARG A 81 7.45 -1.89 9.35
CA ARG A 81 6.62 -1.43 10.47
C ARG A 81 7.44 -1.34 11.76
N VAL A 82 6.83 -0.76 12.79
CA VAL A 82 7.45 -0.54 14.10
C VAL A 82 6.67 -1.30 15.16
N LEU A 83 7.38 -1.93 16.10
CA LEU A 83 6.77 -2.65 17.21
C LEU A 83 6.06 -1.71 18.19
N ALA A 84 4.83 -2.06 18.57
CA ALA A 84 4.08 -1.35 19.60
C ALA A 84 4.46 -1.81 21.01
N ASP A 85 4.76 -3.10 21.18
CA ASP A 85 5.06 -3.73 22.47
C ASP A 85 6.36 -4.54 22.39
N ASP A 86 7.00 -4.74 23.55
CA ASP A 86 8.18 -5.58 23.68
C ASP A 86 7.81 -7.05 23.48
N ILE A 87 8.63 -7.77 22.70
CA ILE A 87 8.44 -9.20 22.45
C ILE A 87 9.50 -9.97 23.20
N TYR A 88 9.04 -10.79 24.13
CA TYR A 88 9.87 -11.68 24.93
C TYR A 88 9.69 -13.13 24.52
N MET A 89 10.79 -13.88 24.55
CA MET A 89 10.78 -15.33 24.56
C MET A 89 11.43 -15.83 25.84
N GLY A 90 10.59 -16.30 26.77
CA GLY A 90 11.02 -16.62 28.12
C GLY A 90 11.72 -15.40 28.75
N PRO A 91 12.96 -15.55 29.27
CA PRO A 91 13.69 -14.43 29.88
C PRO A 91 14.37 -13.49 28.87
N ARG A 92 14.37 -13.81 27.56
CA ARG A 92 15.13 -13.06 26.55
C ARG A 92 14.21 -12.15 25.72
N CYS A 93 14.53 -10.86 25.66
CA CYS A 93 13.87 -9.92 24.75
C CYS A 93 14.38 -10.13 23.31
N ILE A 94 13.46 -10.31 22.35
CA ILE A 94 13.77 -10.47 20.92
C ILE A 94 13.64 -9.14 20.17
N GLY A 95 12.62 -8.36 20.50
CA GLY A 95 12.34 -7.08 19.89
C GLY A 95 11.86 -6.09 20.95
N VAL A 96 12.41 -4.88 20.90
CA VAL A 96 12.06 -3.80 21.81
C VAL A 96 10.95 -2.96 21.19
N ARG A 97 10.09 -2.40 22.02
CA ARG A 97 9.09 -1.40 21.65
C ARG A 97 9.77 -0.27 20.88
N ASN A 98 9.09 0.22 19.85
CA ASN A 98 9.56 1.26 18.94
C ASN A 98 10.73 0.85 18.02
N GLN A 99 11.14 -0.42 18.01
CA GLN A 99 12.13 -0.92 17.06
C GLN A 99 11.50 -1.14 15.68
N ASP A 100 12.23 -0.81 14.62
CA ASP A 100 11.83 -1.10 13.24
C ASP A 100 11.98 -2.60 12.92
N ILE A 101 11.01 -3.13 12.19
CA ILE A 101 10.96 -4.53 11.81
C ILE A 101 11.71 -4.71 10.49
N GLY A 102 12.99 -5.09 10.62
CA GLY A 102 13.85 -5.50 9.51
C GLY A 102 13.75 -7.00 9.20
N ILE A 103 14.36 -7.41 8.07
CA ILE A 103 14.39 -8.80 7.59
C ILE A 103 14.97 -9.76 8.65
N GLY A 104 16.01 -9.31 9.39
CA GLY A 104 16.63 -10.11 10.44
C GLY A 104 15.70 -10.42 11.62
N LEU A 105 14.84 -9.48 12.02
CA LEU A 105 13.83 -9.70 13.07
C LEU A 105 12.69 -10.58 12.56
N ILE A 106 12.25 -10.39 11.32
CA ILE A 106 11.20 -11.21 10.70
C ILE A 106 11.61 -12.68 10.64
N ASN A 107 12.84 -12.98 10.20
CA ASN A 107 13.32 -14.36 10.13
C ASN A 107 13.29 -15.03 11.51
N ARG A 108 13.64 -14.29 12.58
CA ARG A 108 13.50 -14.79 13.95
C ARG A 108 12.04 -15.07 14.30
N PHE A 109 11.12 -14.16 14.01
CA PHE A 109 9.69 -14.37 14.28
C PHE A 109 9.10 -15.59 13.57
N ILE A 110 9.51 -15.85 12.32
CA ILE A 110 9.08 -17.03 11.56
C ILE A 110 9.63 -18.31 12.19
N THR A 111 10.95 -18.36 12.45
CA THR A 111 11.59 -19.55 13.03
C THR A 111 10.97 -19.94 14.37
N PHE A 112 10.56 -18.96 15.16
CA PHE A 112 10.06 -19.18 16.51
C PHE A 112 8.53 -19.33 16.59
N GLN A 113 7.79 -19.27 15.47
CA GLN A 113 6.31 -19.28 15.43
C GLN A 113 5.71 -18.41 16.54
N THR A 114 6.16 -17.16 16.61
CA THR A 114 5.86 -16.29 17.75
C THR A 114 4.38 -15.95 17.84
N GLN A 115 3.97 -15.66 19.09
CA GLN A 115 2.72 -15.02 19.49
C GLN A 115 2.30 -13.86 18.57
N PRO A 116 1.02 -13.43 18.61
CA PRO A 116 0.56 -12.26 17.87
C PRO A 116 1.47 -11.05 18.07
N ILE A 117 1.88 -10.41 16.98
CA ILE A 117 2.79 -9.27 16.97
C ILE A 117 1.97 -7.99 16.99
N SER A 118 2.19 -7.12 17.97
CA SER A 118 1.57 -5.81 18.07
C SER A 118 2.39 -4.78 17.29
N ILE A 119 1.81 -4.23 16.21
CA ILE A 119 2.47 -3.21 15.37
C ILE A 119 1.80 -1.84 15.51
N ARG A 120 2.60 -0.78 15.43
CA ARG A 120 2.10 0.59 15.31
C ARG A 120 1.59 0.82 13.89
N THR A 121 0.48 1.55 13.77
CA THR A 121 -0.10 1.88 12.47
C THR A 121 -0.56 3.33 12.41
N PRO A 122 -0.72 3.90 11.20
CA PRO A 122 -1.32 5.23 11.05
C PRO A 122 -2.71 5.33 11.68
N PHE A 123 -3.50 4.25 11.66
CA PHE A 123 -4.85 4.20 12.23
C PHE A 123 -4.91 4.40 13.74
N THR A 124 -3.84 4.01 14.46
CA THR A 124 -3.77 4.15 15.92
C THR A 124 -2.96 5.37 16.36
N CYS A 125 -2.57 6.24 15.41
CA CYS A 125 -1.88 7.49 15.72
C CYS A 125 -2.80 8.43 16.52
N ARG A 126 -2.23 9.15 17.50
CA ARG A 126 -3.00 10.05 18.36
C ARG A 126 -3.50 11.30 17.63
N SER A 127 -2.84 11.69 16.53
CA SER A 127 -3.21 12.88 15.77
C SER A 127 -4.08 12.53 14.57
N ALA A 128 -5.07 13.38 14.30
CA ALA A 128 -5.93 13.26 13.13
C ALA A 128 -5.40 14.03 11.90
N SER A 129 -4.51 15.02 12.09
CA SER A 129 -4.05 15.92 11.01
C SER A 129 -2.60 15.70 10.56
N TRP A 130 -1.86 14.85 11.27
CA TRP A 130 -0.46 14.52 10.95
C TRP A 130 -0.14 13.13 11.48
N ILE A 131 0.91 12.49 10.95
CA ILE A 131 1.31 11.14 11.36
C ILE A 131 2.69 11.17 12.03
N CYS A 132 2.90 10.31 13.01
CA CYS A 132 4.19 10.16 13.69
C CYS A 132 5.14 9.23 12.91
N ARG A 133 6.46 9.48 12.97
CA ARG A 133 7.50 8.64 12.32
C ARG A 133 7.33 7.17 12.68
N LEU A 134 7.15 6.87 13.97
CA LEU A 134 6.99 5.49 14.46
C LEU A 134 5.65 4.84 14.06
N CYS A 135 4.62 5.64 13.77
CA CYS A 135 3.30 5.17 13.40
C CYS A 135 3.24 4.83 11.90
N TYR A 136 3.99 5.59 11.09
CA TYR A 136 4.14 5.35 9.66
C TYR A 136 5.12 4.19 9.41
N GLY A 137 6.32 4.27 9.99
CA GLY A 137 7.40 3.30 9.82
C GLY A 137 8.42 3.72 8.76
N ARG A 138 8.86 2.76 7.96
CA ARG A 138 9.88 2.88 6.92
C ARG A 138 9.31 3.53 5.66
N SER A 139 10.07 4.45 5.07
CA SER A 139 9.73 5.04 3.78
C SER A 139 9.96 3.99 2.67
N PRO A 140 9.04 3.85 1.70
CA PRO A 140 9.19 2.89 0.60
C PRO A 140 10.36 3.22 -0.34
N THR A 141 10.85 4.48 -0.34
CA THR A 141 11.90 4.94 -1.25
C THR A 141 13.32 4.74 -0.71
N HIS A 142 13.55 5.06 0.57
CA HIS A 142 14.89 5.11 1.14
C HIS A 142 15.25 3.89 1.99
N GLY A 143 14.29 3.01 2.31
CA GLY A 143 14.57 1.84 3.14
C GLY A 143 14.93 2.16 4.59
N ASP A 144 14.83 3.42 5.01
CA ASP A 144 14.98 3.91 6.38
C ASP A 144 13.64 4.44 6.93
N LEU A 145 13.57 4.67 8.24
CA LEU A 145 12.39 5.30 8.85
C LEU A 145 12.12 6.66 8.19
N VAL A 146 10.86 6.97 7.93
CA VAL A 146 10.42 8.20 7.26
C VAL A 146 10.97 9.47 7.92
N GLU A 147 11.34 10.48 7.14
CA GLU A 147 11.93 11.71 7.67
C GLU A 147 10.85 12.70 8.14
N LEU A 148 11.24 13.60 9.05
CA LEU A 148 10.34 14.66 9.50
C LEU A 148 10.13 15.67 8.37
N GLY A 149 8.88 16.03 8.11
CA GLY A 149 8.47 16.92 7.02
C GLY A 149 8.05 16.20 5.74
N GLU A 150 8.18 14.88 5.66
CA GLU A 150 7.81 14.12 4.46
C GLU A 150 6.28 14.11 4.26
N ALA A 151 5.85 14.45 3.04
CA ALA A 151 4.44 14.57 2.65
C ALA A 151 3.82 13.20 2.31
N VAL A 152 3.76 12.33 3.31
CA VAL A 152 3.29 10.94 3.18
C VAL A 152 1.86 10.82 2.62
N GLY A 153 1.00 11.81 2.87
CA GLY A 153 -0.34 11.85 2.28
C GLY A 153 -0.30 11.92 0.76
N ILE A 154 0.47 12.86 0.20
CA ILE A 154 0.62 13.02 -1.26
C ILE A 154 1.17 11.75 -1.89
N ILE A 155 2.22 11.18 -1.28
CA ILE A 155 2.85 9.93 -1.73
C ILE A 155 1.81 8.81 -1.76
N ALA A 156 1.00 8.66 -0.71
CA ALA A 156 -0.06 7.65 -0.65
C ALA A 156 -1.16 7.88 -1.69
N GLY A 157 -1.60 9.12 -1.88
CA GLY A 157 -2.62 9.47 -2.88
C GLY A 157 -2.17 9.13 -4.30
N GLN A 158 -0.93 9.47 -4.66
CA GLN A 158 -0.34 9.13 -5.96
C GLN A 158 -0.14 7.62 -6.13
N SER A 159 0.35 6.93 -5.09
CA SER A 159 0.55 5.48 -5.10
C SER A 159 -0.74 4.68 -5.35
N ILE A 160 -1.91 5.26 -5.06
CA ILE A 160 -3.21 4.69 -5.39
C ILE A 160 -3.67 5.15 -6.79
N GLY A 161 -3.53 6.44 -7.08
CA GLY A 161 -4.06 7.06 -8.29
C GLY A 161 -3.39 6.62 -9.59
N GLU A 162 -2.05 6.56 -9.63
CA GLU A 162 -1.31 6.21 -10.84
C GLU A 162 -1.60 4.76 -11.29
N PRO A 163 -1.48 3.73 -10.43
CA PRO A 163 -1.87 2.37 -10.80
C PRO A 163 -3.36 2.24 -11.14
N GLY A 164 -4.23 2.99 -10.46
CA GLY A 164 -5.66 3.02 -10.76
C GLY A 164 -5.93 3.50 -12.19
N THR A 165 -5.27 4.58 -12.60
CA THR A 165 -5.36 5.10 -13.97
C THR A 165 -4.85 4.06 -14.99
N GLN A 166 -3.72 3.41 -14.69
CA GLN A 166 -3.16 2.37 -15.55
C GLN A 166 -4.04 1.13 -15.69
N LEU A 167 -4.63 0.63 -14.60
CA LEU A 167 -5.57 -0.49 -14.64
C LEU A 167 -6.76 -0.17 -15.52
N THR A 168 -7.26 1.06 -15.41
CA THR A 168 -8.41 1.50 -16.18
C THR A 168 -8.11 1.51 -17.70
N LEU A 169 -6.89 1.88 -18.08
CA LEU A 169 -6.41 1.82 -19.47
C LEU A 169 -6.16 0.39 -19.98
N ARG A 170 -5.71 -0.53 -19.12
CA ARG A 170 -5.34 -1.92 -19.50
C ARG A 170 -6.52 -2.90 -19.61
N THR A 171 -7.73 -2.51 -19.21
CA THR A 171 -8.91 -3.40 -19.20
C THR A 171 -9.45 -3.81 -20.57
N PHE A 172 -8.88 -3.36 -21.68
CA PHE A 172 -9.36 -3.69 -23.03
C PHE A 172 -8.26 -4.15 -23.98
N HIS A 173 -7.70 -5.33 -23.70
CA HIS A 173 -7.05 -6.16 -24.71
C HIS A 173 -7.51 -7.61 -24.54
N THR A 174 -8.80 -7.85 -24.84
CA THR A 174 -9.37 -9.15 -25.19
C THR A 174 -10.48 -8.95 -26.20
#